data_AF-A0A7I7SV34-F1
#
_entry.id   AF-A0A7I7SV34-F1
#
_cell.length_a   1.000
_cell.length_b   1.000
_cell.length_c   1.000
_cell.angle_alpha   90.00
_cell.angle_beta   90.00
_cell.angle_gamma   90.00
#
_symmetry.space_group_name_H-M   'P 1'
#
loop_
_entity.id
_entity.type
_entity.pdbx_description
1 polymer ?
#
loop_
_entity_poly.entity_id
_entity_poly.type
_entity_poly.pdbx_seq_one_letter_code
_entity_poly.pdbx_strand_id
1 'polypeptide(L)'
;MDQDGTYRVGVDIVPGNYSTAGPVEGRACYWKRVGGPDGQTNLDNGLTKKPQIQQIDPGDATFKTDGCQPWTLTDAPPPAAPGPLMSQLQLRHYLDQLNGMAGASGNGQLPPY
;
A
#
# COMPACT_ATOMS: atom_id res chain seq x y z
N MET A 1 -2.68 -18.60 1.42
CA MET A 1 -1.50 -18.53 0.54
C MET A 1 -0.27 -18.62 1.42
N ASP A 2 0.45 -19.72 1.35
CA ASP A 2 1.52 -20.12 2.27
C ASP A 2 2.94 -19.91 1.71
N GLN A 3 3.06 -19.59 0.42
CA GLN A 3 4.32 -19.38 -0.26
C GLN A 3 4.33 -18.13 -1.16
N ASP A 4 5.52 -17.65 -1.47
CA ASP A 4 5.73 -16.62 -2.49
C ASP A 4 5.21 -17.09 -3.86
N GLY A 5 4.65 -16.18 -4.65
CA GLY A 5 4.14 -16.51 -5.97
C GLY A 5 3.10 -15.54 -6.51
N THR A 6 2.54 -15.91 -7.66
CA THR A 6 1.42 -15.22 -8.29
C THR A 6 0.24 -16.18 -8.34
N TYR A 7 -0.87 -15.78 -7.73
CA TYR A 7 -2.10 -16.56 -7.60
C TYR A 7 -3.19 -15.95 -8.49
N ARG A 8 -3.84 -16.76 -9.32
CA ARG A 8 -4.99 -16.33 -10.13
C ARG A 8 -6.24 -16.31 -9.25
N VAL A 9 -6.92 -15.18 -9.24
CA VAL A 9 -8.14 -15.00 -8.46
C VAL A 9 -9.28 -15.75 -9.15
N GLY A 10 -10.11 -16.43 -8.35
CA GLY A 10 -11.17 -17.33 -8.82
C GLY A 10 -10.68 -18.73 -9.23
N VAL A 11 -9.37 -18.99 -9.26
CA VAL A 11 -8.80 -20.30 -9.61
C VAL A 11 -7.92 -20.84 -8.49
N ASP A 12 -6.85 -20.10 -8.16
CA ASP A 12 -5.88 -20.51 -7.14
C ASP A 12 -6.29 -19.99 -5.75
N ILE A 13 -7.00 -18.85 -5.71
CA ILE A 13 -7.56 -18.22 -4.50
C ILE A 13 -8.94 -17.64 -4.77
N VAL A 14 -9.78 -17.54 -3.73
CA VAL A 14 -11.10 -16.88 -3.82
C VAL A 14 -10.99 -15.39 -3.48
N PRO A 15 -11.87 -14.52 -4.01
CA PRO A 15 -11.97 -13.13 -3.59
C PRO A 15 -12.28 -13.02 -2.08
N GLY A 16 -11.81 -11.95 -1.45
CA GLY A 16 -12.01 -11.69 -0.02
C GLY A 16 -10.89 -10.88 0.60
N ASN A 17 -10.98 -10.67 1.92
CA ASN A 17 -9.93 -10.00 2.68
C ASN A 17 -8.91 -11.03 3.15
N TYR A 18 -7.63 -10.73 2.94
CA TYR A 18 -6.52 -11.57 3.38
C TYR A 18 -5.63 -10.80 4.34
N SER A 19 -5.33 -11.41 5.48
CA SER A 19 -4.40 -10.90 6.47
C SER A 19 -3.05 -11.61 6.37
N THR A 20 -1.96 -10.86 6.52
CA THR A 20 -0.61 -11.39 6.75
C THR A 20 -0.02 -10.77 8.02
N ALA A 21 0.78 -11.55 8.74
CA ALA A 21 1.58 -11.07 9.86
C ALA A 21 2.72 -10.12 9.44
N GLY A 22 2.92 -9.90 8.14
CA GLY A 22 3.92 -8.98 7.59
C GLY A 22 5.10 -9.72 6.95
N PRO A 23 6.31 -9.15 6.96
CA PRO A 23 7.46 -9.77 6.31
C PRO A 23 7.93 -11.04 7.01
N VAL A 24 8.47 -11.98 6.24
CA VAL A 24 9.40 -12.98 6.80
C VAL A 24 10.64 -12.27 7.36
N GLU A 25 11.31 -12.89 8.33
CA GLU A 25 12.45 -12.27 9.00
C GLU A 25 13.54 -11.83 8.00
N GLY A 26 14.07 -10.62 8.19
CA GLY A 26 15.12 -10.06 7.34
C GLY A 26 14.68 -9.59 5.95
N ARG A 27 13.40 -9.71 5.57
CA ARG A 27 12.87 -9.24 4.28
C ARG A 27 11.85 -8.10 4.45
N ALA A 28 11.39 -7.58 3.31
CA ALA A 28 10.17 -6.78 3.23
C ALA A 28 9.09 -7.62 2.54
N CYS A 29 7.84 -7.44 2.96
CA CYS A 29 6.68 -8.08 2.35
C CYS A 29 6.21 -7.23 1.18
N TYR A 30 6.31 -7.77 -0.03
CA TYR A 30 5.77 -7.19 -1.23
C TYR A 30 4.47 -7.89 -1.63
N TRP A 31 3.49 -7.11 -2.07
CA TRP A 31 2.28 -7.62 -2.69
C TRP A 31 1.83 -6.74 -3.84
N LYS A 32 1.09 -7.32 -4.78
CA LYS A 32 0.51 -6.61 -5.93
C LYS A 32 -0.78 -7.26 -6.40
N ARG A 33 -1.78 -6.43 -6.66
CA ARG A 33 -3.05 -6.78 -7.31
C ARG A 33 -3.00 -6.35 -8.78
N VAL A 34 -3.43 -7.25 -9.67
CA VAL A 34 -3.53 -6.98 -11.11
C VAL A 34 -4.93 -7.33 -11.56
N GLY A 35 -5.52 -6.54 -12.45
CA GLY A 35 -6.84 -6.77 -13.03
C GLY A 35 -7.20 -5.68 -14.04
N GLY A 36 -8.42 -5.16 -13.96
CA GLY A 36 -8.91 -4.13 -14.89
C GLY A 36 -9.43 -4.71 -16.22
N PRO A 37 -9.90 -3.85 -17.16
CA PRO A 37 -10.55 -4.31 -18.40
C PRO A 37 -9.67 -5.17 -19.30
N ASP A 38 -8.36 -4.99 -19.24
CA ASP A 38 -7.36 -5.75 -19.99
C ASP A 38 -6.84 -6.98 -19.21
N GLY A 39 -7.23 -7.14 -17.94
CA GLY A 39 -6.73 -8.17 -17.03
C GLY A 39 -5.25 -8.04 -16.66
N GLN A 40 -4.60 -6.92 -16.98
CA GLN A 40 -3.16 -6.71 -16.83
C GLN A 40 -2.80 -5.41 -16.10
N THR A 41 -3.77 -4.53 -15.88
CA THR A 41 -3.60 -3.28 -15.14
C THR A 41 -3.16 -3.55 -13.71
N ASN A 42 -2.10 -2.86 -13.26
CA ASN A 42 -1.76 -2.81 -11.83
C ASN A 42 -2.86 -2.03 -11.10
N LEU A 43 -3.60 -2.71 -10.22
CA LEU A 43 -4.67 -2.10 -9.44
C LEU A 43 -4.12 -1.47 -8.16
N ASP A 44 -3.23 -2.18 -7.47
CA ASP A 44 -2.56 -1.71 -6.27
C ASP A 44 -1.31 -2.55 -5.96
N ASN A 45 -0.34 -1.98 -5.23
CA ASN A 45 0.81 -2.71 -4.74
C ASN A 45 1.41 -2.06 -3.49
N GLY A 46 2.03 -2.87 -2.64
CA GLY A 46 2.67 -2.41 -1.42
C GLY A 46 4.00 -3.11 -1.13
N LEU A 47 4.89 -2.39 -0.46
CA LEU A 47 6.13 -2.91 0.12
C LEU A 47 6.19 -2.47 1.58
N THR A 48 6.17 -3.42 2.52
CA THR A 48 5.98 -3.12 3.93
C THR A 48 6.83 -3.99 4.85
N LYS A 49 7.13 -3.45 6.03
CA LYS A 49 7.73 -4.17 7.17
C LYS A 49 6.73 -4.42 8.32
N LYS A 50 5.43 -4.23 8.06
CA LYS A 50 4.35 -4.32 9.06
C LYS A 50 3.30 -5.35 8.61
N PRO A 51 2.47 -5.87 9.54
CA PRO A 51 1.27 -6.63 9.20
C PRO A 51 0.35 -5.85 8.26
N GLN A 52 -0.39 -6.56 7.41
CA GLN A 52 -1.30 -5.97 6.43
C GLN A 52 -2.57 -6.80 6.28
N ILE A 53 -3.67 -6.12 5.93
CA ILE A 53 -4.88 -6.74 5.41
C ILE A 53 -5.12 -6.16 4.03
N GLN A 54 -5.32 -7.03 3.04
CA GLN A 54 -5.59 -6.64 1.65
C GLN A 54 -6.91 -7.24 1.19
N GLN A 55 -7.75 -6.40 0.59
CA GLN A 55 -8.95 -6.85 -0.10
C GLN A 55 -8.56 -7.26 -1.52
N ILE A 56 -8.93 -8.49 -1.90
CA ILE A 56 -8.81 -9.01 -3.26
C ILE A 56 -10.21 -9.08 -3.83
N ASP A 57 -10.49 -8.25 -4.83
CA ASP A 57 -11.82 -8.13 -5.41
C ASP A 57 -12.08 -9.20 -6.47
N PRO A 58 -13.36 -9.54 -6.76
CA PRO A 58 -13.69 -10.48 -7.84
C PRO A 58 -13.20 -10.07 -9.23
N GLY A 59 -12.94 -8.77 -9.46
CA GLY A 59 -12.41 -8.24 -10.71
C GLY A 59 -10.88 -8.27 -10.81
N ASP A 60 -10.18 -8.71 -9.76
CA ASP A 60 -8.76 -8.94 -9.82
C ASP A 60 -8.48 -10.18 -10.67
N ALA A 61 -7.46 -10.11 -11.52
CA ALA A 61 -6.96 -11.24 -12.29
C ALA A 61 -5.93 -12.04 -11.48
N THR A 62 -4.96 -11.37 -10.86
CA THR A 62 -3.93 -12.04 -10.06
C THR A 62 -3.53 -11.26 -8.80
N PHE A 63 -3.12 -12.00 -7.78
CA PHE A 63 -2.44 -11.49 -6.59
C PHE A 63 -1.03 -12.05 -6.53
N LYS A 64 -0.02 -11.17 -6.54
CA LYS A 64 1.37 -11.55 -6.34
C LYS A 64 1.80 -11.23 -4.92
N THR A 65 2.57 -12.13 -4.30
CA THR A 65 3.22 -11.92 -3.01
C THR A 65 4.66 -12.43 -3.01
N ASP A 66 5.56 -11.71 -2.34
CA ASP A 66 6.97 -12.07 -2.19
C ASP A 66 7.48 -11.60 -0.81
N GLY A 67 8.15 -12.48 -0.07
CA GLY A 67 8.73 -12.18 1.24
C GLY A 67 7.71 -11.91 2.35
N CYS A 68 6.45 -12.31 2.17
CA CYS A 68 5.39 -12.17 3.16
C CYS A 68 5.21 -13.47 3.95
N GLN A 69 4.91 -13.36 5.25
CA GLN A 69 4.33 -14.44 6.02
C GLN A 69 2.99 -14.87 5.37
N PRO A 70 2.51 -16.10 5.63
CA PRO A 70 1.30 -16.61 5.00
C PRO A 70 0.11 -15.65 5.06
N TRP A 71 -0.62 -15.58 3.96
CA TRP A 71 -1.87 -14.85 3.88
C TRP A 71 -3.04 -15.78 4.18
N THR A 72 -3.90 -15.38 5.11
CA THR A 72 -5.11 -16.11 5.51
C THR A 72 -6.35 -15.26 5.29
N LEU A 73 -7.44 -15.88 4.80
CA LEU A 73 -8.75 -15.22 4.74
C LEU A 73 -9.16 -14.73 6.12
N THR A 74 -9.77 -13.56 6.17
CA THR A 74 -10.24 -12.93 7.40
C THR A 74 -11.52 -12.15 7.14
N ASP A 75 -12.35 -12.01 8.16
CA ASP A 75 -13.53 -11.13 8.13
C ASP A 75 -13.19 -9.68 8.50
N ALA A 76 -11.96 -9.43 8.96
CA ALA A 76 -11.49 -8.09 9.27
C ALA A 76 -11.34 -7.27 7.96
N PRO A 77 -11.89 -6.05 7.89
CA PRO A 77 -11.70 -5.20 6.72
C PRO A 77 -10.25 -4.67 6.68
N PRO A 78 -9.75 -4.28 5.48
CA PRO A 78 -8.55 -3.47 5.39
C PRO A 78 -8.66 -2.21 6.27
N PRO A 79 -7.54 -1.67 6.80
CA PRO A 79 -7.55 -0.42 7.52
C PRO A 79 -8.23 0.66 6.68
N ALA A 80 -9.22 1.36 7.26
CA ALA A 80 -9.89 2.43 6.57
C ALA A 80 -8.88 3.50 6.15
N ALA A 81 -8.95 3.94 4.90
CA ALA A 81 -8.22 5.12 4.48
C ALA A 81 -8.65 6.33 5.35
N PRO A 82 -7.73 7.25 5.69
CA PRO A 82 -8.09 8.47 6.40
C PRO A 82 -9.22 9.19 5.66
N GLY A 83 -10.26 9.59 6.38
CA GLY A 83 -11.37 10.35 5.81
C GLY A 83 -10.92 11.70 5.25
N PRO A 84 -11.71 12.35 4.36
CA PRO A 84 -11.29 13.55 3.65
C PRO A 84 -10.82 14.69 4.56
N LEU A 85 -11.50 14.89 5.69
CA LEU A 85 -11.11 15.91 6.67
C LEU A 85 -9.75 15.64 7.31
N MET A 86 -9.45 14.38 7.66
CA MET A 86 -8.15 14.01 8.22
C MET A 86 -7.04 14.20 7.19
N SER A 87 -7.28 13.81 5.93
CA SER A 87 -6.34 14.04 4.84
C SER A 87 -6.08 15.53 4.59
N GLN A 88 -7.11 16.37 4.66
CA GLN A 88 -6.96 17.83 4.54
C GLN A 88 -6.16 18.44 5.70
N LEU A 89 -6.40 18.00 6.93
CA LEU A 89 -5.66 18.47 8.11
C LEU A 89 -4.19 18.04 8.05
N GLN A 90 -3.92 16.79 7.67
CA GLN A 90 -2.57 16.29 7.47
C GLN A 90 -1.83 17.08 6.39
N LEU A 91 -2.48 17.34 5.24
CA LEU A 91 -1.91 18.17 4.19
C LEU A 91 -1.61 19.58 4.66
N ARG A 92 -2.55 20.21 5.38
CA ARG A 92 -2.35 21.57 5.89
C ARG A 92 -1.20 21.64 6.88
N HIS A 93 -1.14 20.71 7.82
CA HIS A 93 -0.03 20.60 8.76
C HIS A 93 1.32 20.43 8.04
N TYR A 94 1.37 19.57 7.01
CA TYR A 94 2.57 19.37 6.21
C TYR A 94 2.99 20.65 5.47
N LEU A 95 2.05 21.37 4.85
CA LEU A 95 2.33 22.65 4.19
C LEU A 95 2.84 23.70 5.18
N ASP A 96 2.27 23.77 6.39
CA ASP A 96 2.72 24.68 7.45
C ASP A 96 4.16 24.35 7.88
N GLN A 97 4.51 23.05 8.00
CA GLN A 97 5.89 22.63 8.27
C GLN A 97 6.84 23.02 7.14
N LEU A 98 6.47 22.79 5.88
CA LEU A 98 7.28 23.18 4.73
C LEU A 98 7.51 24.70 4.70
N ASN A 99 6.46 25.49 4.92
CA ASN A 99 6.54 26.94 4.97
C ASN A 99 7.41 27.43 6.13
N GLY A 100 7.32 26.78 7.30
CA GLY A 100 8.17 27.03 8.46
C GLY A 100 9.64 26.71 8.19
N MET A 101 9.94 25.59 7.51
CA MET A 101 11.29 25.25 7.09
C MET A 101 11.84 26.22 6.04
N ALA A 102 11.02 26.63 5.06
CA ALA A 102 11.39 27.62 4.06
C ALA A 102 11.72 28.97 4.72
N GLY A 103 10.93 29.40 5.71
CA GLY A 103 11.17 30.60 6.50
C GLY A 103 12.42 30.52 7.37
N ALA A 104 12.73 29.34 7.93
CA ALA A 104 13.96 29.10 8.69
C ALA A 104 15.21 28.98 7.79
N SER A 105 15.05 28.54 6.54
CA SER A 105 16.12 28.46 5.53
C SER A 105 16.45 29.80 4.86
N GLY A 106 16.10 30.93 5.47
CA GLY A 106 16.31 32.28 4.96
C GLY A 106 17.78 32.62 4.66
N ASN A 107 18.32 32.09 3.57
CA ASN A 107 19.39 32.65 2.78
C ASN A 107 18.75 33.30 1.54
N GLY A 108 17.92 34.30 1.80
CA GLY A 108 17.44 35.22 0.78
C GLY A 108 18.54 36.20 0.38
N GLN A 109 19.57 35.72 -0.31
CA GLN A 109 20.51 36.60 -1.01
C GLN A 109 20.51 36.19 -2.49
N LEU A 110 19.86 36.99 -3.33
CA LEU A 110 20.06 36.91 -4.78
C LEU A 110 21.51 37.32 -5.08
N PRO A 111 22.21 36.60 -5.98
CA PRO A 111 23.56 36.97 -6.37
C PRO A 111 23.57 38.38 -6.98
N PRO A 112 24.54 39.24 -6.63
CA PRO A 112 24.66 40.54 -7.26
C PRO A 112 25.05 40.34 -8.74
N TYR A 113 24.53 41.23 -9.59
CA TYR A 113 24.70 41.25 -11.04
C TYR A 113 26.15 41.06 -11.51
#